data_AF-A0A965FTY8-F1
#
_entry.id   AF-A0A965FTY8-F1
#
_cell.length_a   1.000
_cell.length_b   1.000
_cell.length_c   1.000
_cell.angle_alpha   90.00
_cell.angle_beta   90.00
_cell.angle_gamma   90.00
#
_symmetry.space_group_name_H-M   'P 1'
#
loop_
_entity.id
_entity.type
_entity.pdbx_description
1 polymer ?
#
loop_
_entity_poly.entity_id
_entity_poly.type
_entity_poly.pdbx_seq_one_letter_code
_entity_poly.pdbx_strand_id
1 'polypeptide(L)' 'MGLVPGVPFHVVRKAPLGDPVEIRVNGFHLCLRRKEAEMLRVAKGNG' A
#
# COMPACT_ATOMS: atom_id res chain seq x y z
N MET A 1 9.92 10.25 -3.84
CA MET A 1 8.58 10.56 -4.38
C MET A 1 7.77 9.28 -4.29
N GLY A 2 6.86 9.17 -3.33
CA GLY A 2 6.19 7.91 -2.99
C GLY A 2 5.39 8.02 -1.70
N LEU A 3 5.04 6.88 -1.08
CA LEU A 3 4.42 6.89 0.25
C LEU A 3 5.30 7.61 1.26
N VAL A 4 4.71 8.56 1.98
CA VAL A 4 5.33 9.20 3.14
C VAL A 4 4.65 8.71 4.42
N PRO A 5 5.38 8.59 5.54
CA PRO A 5 4.80 8.16 6.81
C PRO A 5 3.61 9.05 7.22
N GLY A 6 2.55 8.42 7.73
CA GLY A 6 1.35 9.10 8.20
C GLY A 6 0.30 9.38 7.12
N VAL A 7 0.58 9.10 5.85
CA VAL A 7 -0.44 9.22 4.79
C VAL A 7 -1.38 8.01 4.80
N PRO A 8 -2.70 8.23 4.92
CA PRO A 8 -3.67 7.15 4.80
C PRO A 8 -3.72 6.65 3.36
N PHE A 9 -3.85 5.33 3.21
CA PHE A 9 -3.98 4.68 1.92
C PHE A 9 -5.00 3.55 1.99
N HIS A 10 -5.52 3.16 0.83
CA HIS A 10 -6.43 2.04 0.71
C HIS A 10 -5.82 0.95 -0.15
N VAL A 11 -5.96 -0.31 0.26
CA VAL A 11 -5.60 -1.45 -0.58
C VAL A 11 -6.70 -1.62 -1.63
N VAL A 12 -6.32 -1.50 -2.90
CA VAL A 12 -7.24 -1.63 -4.04
C VAL A 12 -7.33 -3.08 -4.48
N ARG A 13 -6.16 -3.70 -4.68
CA ARG A 13 -6.08 -5.07 -5.20
C ARG A 13 -4.82 -5.75 -4.69
N LYS A 14 -4.91 -7.06 -4.46
CA LYS A 14 -3.77 -7.93 -4.24
C LYS A 14 -3.72 -8.96 -5.35
N ALA A 15 -2.55 -9.19 -5.93
CA ALA A 15 -2.40 -10.25 -6.92
C ALA A 15 -2.70 -11.63 -6.29
N PRO A 16 -3.12 -12.63 -7.07
CA PRO A 16 -3.49 -13.96 -6.57
C PRO A 16 -2.37 -14.65 -5.79
N LEU A 17 -1.12 -14.47 -6.24
CA LEU A 17 0.10 -15.02 -5.61
C LEU A 17 0.64 -14.13 -4.47
N GLY A 18 -0.06 -13.05 -4.16
CA GLY A 18 0.29 -12.10 -3.11
C GLY A 18 1.31 -11.02 -3.50
N ASP A 19 1.75 -10.98 -4.74
CA ASP A 19 2.62 -9.94 -5.32
C ASP A 19 2.21 -9.61 -6.77
N PRO A 20 2.11 -8.32 -7.15
CA PRO A 20 2.22 -7.12 -6.32
C PRO A 20 0.93 -6.80 -5.54
N VAL A 21 1.03 -5.85 -4.60
CA VAL A 21 -0.09 -5.22 -3.91
C VAL A 21 -0.31 -3.83 -4.49
N GLU A 22 -1.53 -3.54 -4.92
CA GLU A 22 -1.93 -2.25 -5.44
C GLU A 22 -2.66 -1.45 -4.37
N ILE A 23 -2.21 -0.22 -4.13
CA ILE A 23 -2.77 0.70 -3.15
C ILE A 23 -3.12 2.04 -3.79
N ARG A 24 -4.11 2.73 -3.23
CA ARG A 24 -4.51 4.09 -3.62
C ARG A 24 -4.08 5.08 -2.55
N VAL A 25 -3.28 6.08 -2.96
CA VAL A 25 -2.78 7.19 -2.14
C VAL A 25 -3.07 8.50 -2.86
N ASN A 26 -3.69 9.46 -2.17
CA ASN A 26 -3.92 10.82 -2.67
C ASN A 26 -4.49 10.88 -4.10
N GLY A 27 -5.36 9.94 -4.47
CA GLY A 27 -5.99 9.87 -5.78
C GLY A 27 -5.24 9.07 -6.85
N PHE A 28 -4.02 8.61 -6.59
CA PHE A 28 -3.19 7.84 -7.52
C PHE A 28 -3.01 6.39 -7.08
N HIS A 29 -2.73 5.51 -8.04
CA HIS A 29 -2.48 4.09 -7.82
C HIS A 29 -0.98 3.83 -7.72
N LEU A 30 -0.56 3.10 -6.70
CA LEU A 30 0.81 2.68 -6.50
C LEU A 30 0.86 1.15 -6.38
N CYS A 31 1.72 0.52 -7.17
CA CYS A 31 2.03 -0.89 -7.07
C CYS A 31 3.25 -1.09 -6.18
N LEU A 32 3.08 -1.79 -5.07
CA LEU A 32 4.14 -2.20 -4.16
C LEU A 32 4.47 -3.67 -4.40
N ARG A 33 5.75 -3.99 -4.53
CA ARG A 33 6.17 -5.39 -4.45
C ARG A 33 6.03 -5.90 -3.02
N ARG A 34 5.82 -7.19 -2.87
CA ARG A 34 5.70 -7.87 -1.58
C ARG A 34 6.88 -7.56 -0.66
N LYS A 35 8.11 -7.58 -1.18
CA LYS A 35 9.32 -7.24 -0.41
C LYS A 35 9.30 -5.81 0.14
N GLU A 36 8.71 -4.87 -0.59
CA GLU A 36 8.59 -3.48 -0.15
C GLU A 36 7.47 -3.36 0.88
N ALA A 37 6.32 -4.01 0.63
CA ALA A 37 5.19 -4.05 1.55
C ALA A 37 5.53 -4.70 2.90
N GLU A 38 6.39 -5.73 2.92
CA GLU A 38 6.88 -6.39 4.14
C GLU A 38 7.78 -5.47 4.98
N MET A 39 8.41 -4.45 4.39
CA MET A 39 9.21 -3.45 5.12
C MET A 39 8.37 -2.30 5.67
N LEU A 40 7.10 -2.16 5.26
CA LEU A 40 6.24 -1.08 5.70
C LEU A 40 5.61 -1.39 7.06
N ARG A 41 5.71 -0.44 7.99
CA ARG A 41 4.97 -0.47 9.25
C ARG A 41 3.60 0.15 9.04
N VAL A 42 2.58 -0.69 8.98
CA VAL A 42 1.17 -0.27 8.81
C VAL A 42 0.42 -0.30 10.14
N ALA A 43 -0.44 0.68 10.36
CA ALA A 43 -1.39 0.70 11.47
C ALA A 43 -2.80 0.76 10.87
N LYS A 44 -3.75 0.03 11.47
CA LYS A 44 -5.15 0.11 11.05
C LYS A 44 -5.65 1.51 11.41
N GLY A 45 -5.96 2.33 10.40
CA GLY A 45 -6.66 3.58 10.62
C GLY A 45 -8.05 3.26 11.15
N ASN A 46 -8.38 3.76 12.34
CA ASN A 46 -9.76 3.72 12.85
C ASN A 46 -10.62 4.59 11.91
N GLY A 47 -11.33 3.94 11.00
CA GLY A 47 -12.60 4.43 10.48
C GLY A 47 -13.71 4.03 11.42
#